data_AF-A0A534YJD5-F1
#
_entry.id   AF-A0A534YJD5-F1
#
_cell.length_a   1.000
_cell.length_b   1.000
_cell.length_c   1.000
_cell.angle_alpha   90.00
_cell.angle_beta   90.00
_cell.angle_gamma   90.00
#
_symmetry.space_group_name_H-M   'P 1'
#
loop_
_entity.id
_entity.type
_entity.pdbx_description
1 polymer ?
#
loop_
_entity_poly.entity_id
_entity_poly.type
_entity_poly.pdbx_seq_one_letter_code
_entity_poly.pdbx_strand_id
1 'polypeptide(L)'
;MSHFLYLVHRARARRPVSQLELEAQGELDKYLTVLLQLWAVGRRSASPALRHRLFDRAAFRPGLSAAEIDRYRLASALAAACARALEIRFVLPGRLDGLLREVRRLYRLGAGEKLSAFAQGQLAWAA
;
A
#
# COMPACT_ATOMS: atom_id res chain seq x y z
N MET A 1 6.94 -1.90 -9.75
CA MET A 1 7.22 -3.35 -9.54
C MET A 1 6.02 -3.95 -8.82
N SER A 2 5.49 -5.13 -9.12
CA SER A 2 5.43 -5.92 -10.35
C SER A 2 4.02 -6.52 -10.35
N HIS A 3 3.09 -5.93 -11.09
CA HIS A 3 1.73 -6.45 -11.28
C HIS A 3 1.76 -7.96 -11.65
N PHE A 4 2.83 -8.40 -12.30
CA PHE A 4 3.07 -9.79 -12.69
C PHE A 4 3.24 -10.75 -11.50
N LEU A 5 4.00 -10.42 -10.46
CA LEU A 5 4.18 -11.33 -9.31
C LEU A 5 2.90 -11.47 -8.49
N TYR A 6 2.12 -10.39 -8.40
CA TYR A 6 0.82 -10.43 -7.75
C TYR A 6 -0.22 -11.21 -8.59
N LEU A 7 -0.28 -10.95 -9.90
CA LEU A 7 -1.14 -11.70 -10.83
C LEU A 7 -0.80 -13.19 -10.85
N VAL A 8 0.48 -13.58 -10.86
CA VAL A 8 0.92 -14.99 -10.84
C VAL A 8 0.57 -15.66 -9.49
N HIS A 9 0.73 -14.97 -8.36
CA HIS A 9 0.33 -15.49 -7.06
C HIS A 9 -1.20 -15.69 -6.97
N ARG A 10 -1.99 -14.79 -7.55
CA ARG A 10 -3.46 -14.84 -7.52
C ARG A 10 -4.08 -15.76 -8.57
N ALA A 11 -3.47 -15.88 -9.75
CA ALA A 11 -3.85 -16.86 -10.77
C ALA A 11 -3.73 -18.29 -10.23
N ARG A 12 -2.70 -18.55 -9.41
CA ARG A 12 -2.55 -19.82 -8.69
C ARG A 12 -3.63 -20.06 -7.63
N ALA A 13 -4.31 -19.01 -7.15
CA ALA A 13 -5.33 -19.08 -6.10
C ALA A 13 -6.79 -18.99 -6.61
N ARG A 14 -7.04 -18.86 -7.94
CA ARG A 14 -8.37 -18.74 -8.57
C ARG A 14 -9.30 -17.67 -7.96
N ARG A 15 -8.74 -16.57 -7.41
CA ARG A 15 -9.54 -15.47 -6.82
C ARG A 15 -9.63 -14.29 -7.79
N PRO A 16 -10.81 -13.68 -8.01
CA PRO A 16 -10.91 -12.44 -8.77
C PRO A 16 -10.10 -11.32 -8.08
N VAL A 17 -9.49 -10.46 -8.88
CA VAL A 17 -8.71 -9.30 -8.45
C VAL A 17 -9.28 -8.09 -9.16
N SER A 18 -9.62 -7.03 -8.42
CA SER A 18 -10.10 -5.79 -9.04
C SER A 18 -8.92 -4.91 -9.48
N GLN A 19 -9.11 -4.08 -10.51
CA GLN A 19 -8.09 -3.11 -10.92
C GLN A 19 -7.75 -2.13 -9.80
N LEU A 20 -8.74 -1.73 -9.00
CA LEU A 20 -8.54 -0.88 -7.83
C LEU A 20 -7.60 -1.51 -6.80
N GLU A 21 -7.73 -2.81 -6.54
CA GLU A 21 -6.86 -3.54 -5.62
C GLU A 21 -5.41 -3.56 -6.09
N LEU A 22 -5.21 -3.79 -7.39
CA LEU A 22 -3.89 -3.78 -8.02
C LEU A 22 -3.23 -2.41 -7.90
N GLU A 23 -3.97 -1.36 -8.22
CA GLU A 23 -3.49 0.02 -8.16
C GLU A 23 -3.14 0.41 -6.73
N ALA A 24 -4.00 0.10 -5.75
CA ALA A 24 -3.74 0.42 -4.34
C ALA A 24 -2.50 -0.34 -3.80
N GLN A 25 -2.34 -1.62 -4.17
CA GLN A 25 -1.15 -2.39 -3.81
C GLN A 25 0.12 -1.80 -4.44
N GLY A 26 0.07 -1.42 -5.72
CA GLY A 26 1.20 -0.80 -6.41
C GLY A 26 1.63 0.52 -5.77
N GLU A 27 0.65 1.33 -5.35
CA GLU A 27 0.87 2.57 -4.62
C GLU A 27 1.55 2.33 -3.25
N LEU A 28 1.09 1.32 -2.49
CA LEU A 28 1.71 0.92 -1.23
C LEU A 28 3.14 0.37 -1.42
N ASP A 29 3.36 -0.46 -2.44
CA ASP A 29 4.67 -1.04 -2.75
C ASP A 29 5.70 0.05 -3.10
N LYS A 30 5.27 1.08 -3.84
CA LYS A 30 6.08 2.27 -4.17
C LYS A 30 6.53 2.98 -2.89
N TYR A 31 5.61 3.20 -1.95
CA TYR A 31 5.93 3.79 -0.65
C TYR A 31 6.91 2.93 0.16
N LEU A 32 6.62 1.62 0.30
CA LEU A 32 7.45 0.69 1.08
C LEU A 32 8.87 0.58 0.53
N THR A 33 9.03 0.58 -0.80
CA THR A 33 10.34 0.54 -1.45
C THR A 33 11.20 1.73 -1.03
N VAL A 34 10.67 2.95 -1.12
CA VAL A 34 11.42 4.16 -0.74
C VAL A 34 11.61 4.23 0.79
N LEU A 35 10.59 3.83 1.56
CA LEU A 35 10.67 3.78 3.01
C LEU A 35 11.83 2.88 3.49
N LEU A 36 11.99 1.69 2.93
CA LEU A 36 13.06 0.77 3.33
C LEU A 36 14.45 1.33 2.99
N GLN A 37 14.58 2.07 1.89
CA GLN A 37 15.84 2.77 1.58
C GLN A 37 16.11 3.89 2.59
N LEU A 38 15.11 4.70 2.93
CA LEU A 38 15.23 5.72 3.98
C LEU A 38 15.56 5.10 5.34
N TRP A 39 15.01 3.92 5.64
CA TRP A 39 15.29 3.19 6.86
C TRP A 39 16.74 2.77 6.95
N ALA A 40 17.29 2.20 5.87
CA ALA A 40 18.68 1.73 5.80
C ALA A 40 19.70 2.84 6.08
N VAL A 41 19.36 4.10 5.76
CA VAL A 41 20.20 5.27 6.01
C VAL A 41 19.79 6.07 7.26
N GLY A 42 19.00 5.48 8.17
CA GLY A 42 18.59 6.11 9.43
C GLY A 42 17.55 7.23 9.31
N ARG A 43 16.95 7.42 8.13
CA ARG A 43 16.00 8.51 7.82
C ARG A 43 14.53 8.07 7.82
N ARG A 44 14.18 6.99 8.53
CA ARG A 44 12.80 6.48 8.61
C ARG A 44 11.78 7.52 9.09
N SER A 45 12.18 8.51 9.89
CA SER A 45 11.31 9.59 10.38
C SER A 45 10.78 10.50 9.26
N ALA A 46 11.37 10.45 8.07
CA ALA A 46 10.85 11.12 6.88
C ALA A 46 9.62 10.40 6.26
N SER A 47 9.17 9.28 6.84
CA SER A 47 8.04 8.50 6.32
C SER A 47 6.75 9.31 6.13
N PRO A 48 6.30 10.19 7.05
CA PRO A 48 5.07 10.96 6.82
C PRO A 48 5.21 11.93 5.65
N ALA A 49 6.38 12.56 5.51
CA ALA A 49 6.67 13.45 4.38
C ALA A 49 6.69 12.69 3.04
N LEU A 50 7.24 11.46 3.04
CA LEU A 50 7.19 10.56 1.88
C LEU A 50 5.73 10.21 1.52
N ARG A 51 4.91 9.83 2.51
CA ARG A 51 3.48 9.51 2.31
C ARG A 51 2.73 10.68 1.69
N HIS A 52 2.88 11.89 2.24
CA HIS A 52 2.26 13.10 1.70
C HIS A 52 2.73 13.41 0.26
N ARG A 53 4.02 13.21 -0.04
CA ARG A 53 4.55 13.43 -1.39
C ARG A 53 4.01 12.42 -2.40
N LEU A 54 3.86 11.16 -2.01
CA LEU A 54 3.47 10.09 -2.92
C LEU A 54 1.96 10.04 -3.19
N PHE A 55 1.13 10.35 -2.19
CA PHE A 55 -0.31 10.14 -2.30
C PHE A 55 -1.11 11.44 -2.37
N ASP A 56 -0.74 12.48 -1.63
CA ASP A 56 -1.54 13.72 -1.58
C ASP A 56 -1.13 14.73 -2.67
N ARG A 57 0.08 14.61 -3.18
CA ARG A 57 0.63 15.47 -4.25
C ARG A 57 0.80 14.76 -5.59
N ALA A 58 0.11 13.62 -5.77
CA ALA A 58 0.15 12.88 -7.02
C ALA A 58 -0.51 13.69 -8.16
N ALA A 59 0.23 13.90 -9.25
CA ALA A 59 -0.31 14.47 -10.48
C ALA A 59 -0.67 13.35 -11.45
N PHE A 60 -1.88 13.39 -12.01
CA PHE A 60 -2.33 12.43 -13.00
C PHE A 60 -1.88 12.83 -14.40
N ARG A 61 -1.58 11.84 -15.24
CA ARG A 61 -1.21 12.08 -16.64
C ARG A 61 -2.42 12.64 -17.40
N PRO A 62 -2.23 13.57 -18.35
CA PRO A 62 -3.32 14.02 -19.21
C PRO A 62 -3.87 12.85 -20.05
N GLY A 63 -5.15 12.92 -20.41
CA GLY A 63 -5.80 11.94 -21.28
C GLY A 63 -6.45 10.75 -20.55
N LEU A 64 -6.47 10.74 -19.22
CA LEU A 64 -7.22 9.76 -18.45
C LEU A 64 -8.72 10.08 -18.47
N SER A 65 -9.54 9.04 -18.56
CA SER A 65 -10.98 9.14 -18.36
C SER A 65 -11.32 9.48 -16.89
N ALA A 66 -12.52 10.02 -16.66
CA ALA A 66 -13.00 10.32 -15.31
C ALA A 66 -12.97 9.07 -14.41
N ALA A 67 -13.37 7.91 -14.94
CA ALA A 67 -13.37 6.64 -14.22
C ALA A 67 -11.96 6.17 -13.82
N GLU A 68 -10.94 6.43 -14.63
CA GLU A 68 -9.55 6.15 -14.28
C GLU A 68 -9.03 7.10 -13.20
N ILE A 69 -9.36 8.40 -13.31
CA ILE A 69 -8.99 9.40 -12.32
C ILE A 69 -9.57 9.04 -10.95
N ASP A 70 -10.85 8.70 -10.89
CA ASP A 70 -11.52 8.32 -9.64
C ASP A 70 -10.92 7.06 -9.03
N ARG A 71 -10.58 6.07 -9.86
CA ARG A 71 -9.93 4.84 -9.41
C ARG A 71 -8.54 5.11 -8.82
N TYR A 72 -7.70 5.90 -9.51
CA TYR A 72 -6.38 6.24 -9.00
C TYR A 72 -6.44 7.09 -7.73
N ARG A 73 -7.41 8.01 -7.63
CA ARG A 73 -7.65 8.77 -6.38
C ARG A 73 -8.01 7.84 -5.24
N LEU A 74 -8.94 6.93 -5.45
CA LEU A 74 -9.35 5.97 -4.44
C LEU A 74 -8.20 5.03 -4.05
N ALA A 75 -7.44 4.52 -5.01
CA ALA A 75 -6.26 3.70 -4.76
C ALA A 75 -5.21 4.44 -3.91
N SER A 76 -4.93 5.71 -4.25
CA SER A 76 -3.99 6.55 -3.52
C SER A 76 -4.46 6.82 -2.08
N ALA A 77 -5.75 7.10 -1.89
CA ALA A 77 -6.33 7.32 -0.57
C ALA A 77 -6.24 6.06 0.32
N LEU A 78 -6.54 4.89 -0.24
CA LEU A 78 -6.43 3.59 0.45
C LEU A 78 -4.97 3.29 0.83
N ALA A 79 -4.03 3.49 -0.09
CA ALA A 79 -2.60 3.31 0.18
C ALA A 79 -2.09 4.29 1.25
N ALA A 80 -2.54 5.55 1.23
CA ALA A 80 -2.19 6.56 2.22
C ALA A 80 -2.68 6.19 3.62
N ALA A 81 -3.94 5.72 3.74
CA ALA A 81 -4.50 5.26 5.01
C ALA A 81 -3.71 4.07 5.57
N CYS A 82 -3.40 3.08 4.73
CA CYS A 82 -2.57 1.93 5.12
C CYS A 82 -1.16 2.36 5.54
N ALA A 83 -0.48 3.20 4.75
CA ALA A 83 0.85 3.70 5.04
C ALA A 83 0.87 4.45 6.39
N ARG A 84 -0.10 5.31 6.66
CA ARG A 84 -0.23 6.01 7.95
C ARG A 84 -0.36 5.03 9.12
N ALA A 85 -1.12 3.95 8.96
CA ALA A 85 -1.25 2.93 10.00
C ALA A 85 0.07 2.19 10.25
N LEU A 86 0.79 1.84 9.19
CA LEU A 86 2.13 1.23 9.29
C LEU A 86 3.14 2.18 9.93
N GLU A 87 3.06 3.48 9.63
CA GLU A 87 3.92 4.52 10.20
C GLU A 87 3.83 4.56 11.72
N ILE A 88 2.61 4.75 12.21
CA ILE A 88 2.30 4.88 13.63
C ILE A 88 2.67 3.59 14.37
N ARG A 89 2.36 2.43 13.79
CA ARG A 89 2.54 1.14 14.47
C ARG A 89 3.98 0.64 14.40
N PHE A 90 4.67 0.77 13.28
CA PHE A 90 5.95 0.10 13.10
C PHE A 90 7.09 1.03 12.75
N VAL A 91 6.87 2.03 11.89
CA VAL A 91 7.96 2.86 11.36
C VAL A 91 8.53 3.81 12.40
N LEU A 92 7.68 4.66 12.97
CA LEU A 92 8.13 5.65 13.95
C LEU A 92 8.74 4.98 15.19
N PRO A 93 8.15 3.88 15.73
CA PRO A 93 8.75 3.14 16.84
C PRO A 93 9.98 2.30 16.46
N GLY A 94 10.37 2.20 15.18
CA GLY A 94 11.56 1.46 14.76
C GLY A 94 11.40 -0.07 14.73
N ARG A 95 10.17 -0.60 14.63
CA ARG A 95 9.86 -2.04 14.66
C ARG A 95 9.90 -2.68 13.27
N LEU A 96 11.11 -2.80 12.68
CA LEU A 96 11.28 -3.31 11.31
C LEU A 96 10.71 -4.73 11.10
N ASP A 97 10.98 -5.67 12.01
CA ASP A 97 10.47 -7.03 11.85
C ASP A 97 8.94 -7.10 11.90
N GLY A 98 8.33 -6.26 12.74
CA GLY A 98 6.88 -6.10 12.82
C GLY A 98 6.30 -5.57 11.50
N LEU A 99 6.93 -4.54 10.93
CA LEU A 99 6.57 -3.99 9.64
C LEU A 99 6.62 -5.07 8.54
N LEU A 100 7.73 -5.81 8.44
CA LEU A 100 7.92 -6.82 7.39
C LEU A 100 6.93 -7.98 7.51
N ARG A 101 6.62 -8.43 8.74
CA ARG A 101 5.57 -9.43 8.98
C ARG A 101 4.21 -8.92 8.50
N GLU A 102 3.88 -7.68 8.84
CA GLU A 102 2.58 -7.11 8.48
C GLU A 102 2.42 -6.92 6.96
N VAL A 103 3.44 -6.40 6.29
CA VAL A 103 3.43 -6.23 4.83
C VAL A 103 3.26 -7.58 4.12
N ARG A 104 3.93 -8.64 4.59
CA ARG A 104 3.75 -10.00 4.04
C ARG A 104 2.35 -10.54 4.28
N ARG A 105 1.72 -10.23 5.42
CA ARG A 105 0.34 -10.60 5.73
C ARG A 105 -0.62 -9.89 4.76
N LEU A 106 -0.49 -8.57 4.61
CA LEU A 106 -1.30 -7.75 3.70
C LEU A 106 -1.21 -8.26 2.25
N TYR A 107 -0.01 -8.62 1.78
CA TYR A 107 0.19 -9.14 0.42
C TYR A 107 -0.64 -10.42 0.14
N ARG A 108 -0.89 -11.24 1.16
CA ARG A 108 -1.60 -12.53 1.07
C ARG A 108 -3.13 -12.42 1.18
N LEU A 109 -3.68 -11.27 1.58
CA LEU A 109 -5.13 -11.10 1.79
C LEU A 109 -5.94 -11.21 0.48
N GLY A 110 -7.19 -11.67 0.59
CA GLY A 110 -8.22 -11.64 -0.46
C GLY A 110 -8.60 -10.20 -0.88
N ALA A 111 -9.27 -10.06 -2.04
CA ALA A 111 -9.58 -8.74 -2.62
C ALA A 111 -10.40 -7.82 -1.68
N GLY A 112 -11.50 -8.34 -1.14
CA GLY A 112 -12.33 -7.61 -0.19
C GLY A 112 -11.61 -7.32 1.13
N GLU A 113 -10.93 -8.33 1.68
CA GLU A 113 -10.19 -8.23 2.95
C GLU A 113 -9.05 -7.19 2.88
N LYS A 114 -8.37 -7.10 1.73
CA LYS A 114 -7.28 -6.14 1.51
C LYS A 114 -7.79 -4.71 1.43
N LEU A 115 -8.88 -4.47 0.69
CA LEU A 115 -9.49 -3.14 0.60
C LEU A 115 -10.03 -2.69 1.97
N SER A 116 -10.66 -3.58 2.74
CA SER A 116 -11.05 -3.29 4.12
C SER A 116 -9.86 -2.98 5.01
N ALA A 117 -8.77 -3.76 4.92
CA ALA A 117 -7.55 -3.51 5.69
C ALA A 117 -6.89 -2.16 5.32
N PHE A 118 -6.94 -1.76 4.05
CA PHE A 118 -6.44 -0.46 3.60
C PHE A 118 -7.34 0.68 4.10
N ALA A 119 -8.66 0.55 3.92
CA ALA A 119 -9.64 1.57 4.27
C ALA A 119 -9.71 1.84 5.78
N GLN A 120 -9.65 0.80 6.61
CA GLN A 120 -9.82 0.97 8.05
C GLN A 120 -8.55 1.48 8.73
N GLY A 121 -7.36 1.32 8.13
CA GLY A 121 -6.08 1.41 8.86
C GLY A 121 -6.02 0.45 10.08
N GLN A 122 -7.07 -0.35 10.30
CA GLN A 122 -7.23 -1.34 11.34
C GLN A 122 -6.93 -2.70 10.72
N LEU A 123 -5.78 -3.20 11.13
CA LEU A 123 -5.43 -4.59 11.04
C LEU A 123 -6.41 -5.35 11.95
N ALA A 124 -7.45 -5.93 11.37
CA ALA A 124 -8.28 -6.92 12.06
C ALA A 124 -7.36 -8.04 12.56
N TRP A 125 -7.23 -8.14 13.87
CA TRP A 125 -6.66 -9.30 14.55
C TRP A 125 -7.72 -10.40 14.52
N ALA A 126 -7.38 -11.53 13.92
CA ALA A 126 -7.87 -12.81 14.40
C ALA A 126 -6.73 -13.41 15.24
N ALA A 127 -7.03 -13.54 16.53
CA ALA A 127 -6.37 -14.31 17.61
C ALA A 127 -4.88 -14.64 17.47
#